data_AF-A0A5K7X9I4-F1
#
_entry.id   AF-A0A5K7X9I4-F1
#
_cell.length_a   1.000
_cell.length_b   1.000
_cell.length_c   1.000
_cell.angle_alpha   90.00
_cell.angle_beta   90.00
_cell.angle_gamma   90.00
#
_symmetry.space_group_name_H-M   'P 1'
#
loop_
_entity.id
_entity.type
_entity.pdbx_description
1 polymer ?
#
loop_
_entity_poly.entity_id
_entity_poly.type
_entity_poly.pdbx_seq_one_letter_code
_entity_poly.pdbx_strand_id
1 'polypeptide(L)'
;MSQRFVSACVLSLFALATVCSAQAAVYIEDDFNYPDGQLTSADATSTGTGANVSGGLWASHSGTQEFMQAAGGKAIVQMFGTEDINRATSGGQVLADGDTWYYALKFTVKDMRPEGDIATAIGSNYFIHFKDTGTFNFLGRLYVAAPTDLLQDKFTLELSSYSVNGTGGQRVRWGTDLSFDTEYTAVVSFTAPDDDAGTTTDGYSSLWVNPTTESSTSITDTMPHPDLFIQPDRDDVSQIALRQANAGNTQPQVEIDKLALGDSFADVLASVAGGGTFSPADFDHNGFVDANDLATWKTAYGSTPAGDANGDNVTNGADFLIWQQQFTGAAPPVASVPEPATISIGLAAAAGLIAASRRRRAS
;
A
#
# COMPACT_ATOMS: atom_id res chain seq x y z
N MET A 1 -27.13 -63.71 -34.53
CA MET A 1 -28.11 -62.60 -34.43
C MET A 1 -28.30 -62.31 -32.94
N SER A 2 -28.19 -61.04 -32.55
CA SER A 2 -28.25 -60.48 -31.17
C SER A 2 -26.89 -60.20 -30.49
N GLN A 3 -26.36 -59.01 -30.81
CA GLN A 3 -25.42 -58.22 -30.01
C GLN A 3 -26.08 -57.78 -28.70
N ARG A 4 -25.34 -57.70 -27.58
CA ARG A 4 -25.27 -56.51 -26.69
C ARG A 4 -23.98 -56.53 -25.85
N PHE A 5 -22.99 -55.77 -26.32
CA PHE A 5 -21.93 -55.15 -25.52
C PHE A 5 -22.54 -54.05 -24.64
N VAL A 6 -22.12 -53.93 -23.38
CA VAL A 6 -21.92 -52.61 -22.73
C VAL A 6 -20.72 -52.74 -21.79
N SER A 7 -19.58 -52.22 -22.26
CA SER A 7 -18.44 -51.83 -21.43
C SER A 7 -18.84 -50.65 -20.55
N ALA A 8 -18.64 -50.74 -19.24
CA ALA A 8 -18.67 -49.58 -18.36
C ALA A 8 -17.34 -48.83 -18.49
N CYS A 9 -17.29 -47.82 -19.36
CA CYS A 9 -16.19 -46.87 -19.41
C CYS A 9 -16.23 -45.96 -18.18
N VAL A 10 -15.13 -45.93 -17.45
CA VAL A 10 -14.79 -44.90 -16.47
C VAL A 10 -14.56 -43.60 -17.22
N LEU A 11 -15.46 -42.62 -17.06
CA LEU A 11 -15.16 -41.22 -17.37
C LEU A 11 -15.24 -40.44 -16.06
N SER A 12 -14.11 -40.35 -15.36
CA SER A 12 -13.91 -39.33 -14.33
C SER A 12 -13.57 -38.03 -15.04
N LEU A 13 -14.59 -37.21 -15.26
CA LEU A 13 -14.43 -35.85 -15.76
C LEU A 13 -13.88 -34.99 -14.62
N PHE A 14 -12.56 -34.84 -14.52
CA PHE A 14 -11.96 -33.79 -13.69
C PHE A 14 -12.16 -32.48 -14.44
N ALA A 15 -13.20 -31.73 -14.07
CA ALA A 15 -13.28 -30.32 -14.41
C ALA A 15 -12.16 -29.61 -13.65
N LEU A 16 -11.09 -29.24 -14.36
CA LEU A 16 -10.07 -28.33 -13.85
C LEU A 16 -10.74 -26.96 -13.78
N ALA A 17 -11.37 -26.66 -12.65
CA ALA A 17 -11.74 -25.29 -12.33
C ALA A 17 -10.41 -24.54 -12.17
N THR A 18 -10.02 -23.78 -13.19
CA THR A 18 -9.10 -22.67 -13.01
C THR A 18 -9.79 -21.71 -12.05
N VAL A 19 -9.49 -21.86 -10.75
CA VAL A 19 -9.69 -20.79 -9.79
C VAL A 19 -8.75 -19.71 -10.26
N CYS A 20 -9.29 -18.71 -10.95
CA CYS A 20 -8.64 -17.43 -11.09
C CYS A 20 -8.66 -16.86 -9.69
N SER A 21 -7.64 -17.16 -8.88
CA SER A 21 -7.38 -16.40 -7.67
C SER A 21 -7.26 -14.96 -8.13
N ALA A 22 -8.01 -14.03 -7.55
CA ALA A 22 -7.66 -12.63 -7.68
C ALA A 22 -6.20 -12.52 -7.24
N GLN A 23 -5.33 -12.11 -8.16
CA GLN A 23 -3.92 -11.95 -7.86
C GLN A 23 -3.83 -10.70 -7.00
N ALA A 24 -3.21 -10.84 -5.81
CA ALA A 24 -2.86 -9.71 -4.98
C ALA A 24 -2.15 -8.65 -5.82
N ALA A 25 -2.56 -7.40 -5.65
CA ALA A 25 -2.20 -6.31 -6.53
C ALA A 25 -1.62 -5.14 -5.73
N VAL A 26 -0.47 -4.67 -6.20
CA VAL A 26 0.06 -3.36 -5.85
C VAL A 26 -0.48 -2.36 -6.88
N TYR A 27 -1.17 -1.34 -6.42
CA TYR A 27 -1.85 -0.34 -7.26
C TYR A 27 -0.98 0.89 -7.52
N ILE A 28 -0.12 1.23 -6.56
CA ILE A 28 0.79 2.39 -6.61
C ILE A 28 2.12 1.98 -6.03
N GLU A 29 3.18 2.38 -6.71
CA GLU A 29 4.54 2.42 -6.18
C GLU A 29 5.21 3.72 -6.57
N ASP A 30 6.04 4.22 -5.66
CA ASP A 30 6.81 5.42 -5.86
C ASP A 30 8.12 5.33 -5.07
N ASP A 31 9.25 5.44 -5.76
CA ASP A 31 10.58 5.56 -5.15
C ASP A 31 11.05 7.02 -5.08
N PHE A 32 10.20 7.96 -5.48
CA PHE A 32 10.45 9.38 -5.54
C PHE A 32 11.75 9.76 -6.27
N ASN A 33 12.24 8.92 -7.17
CA ASN A 33 13.45 9.14 -7.97
C ASN A 33 13.19 10.10 -9.14
N TYR A 34 12.62 11.25 -8.81
CA TYR A 34 12.41 12.39 -9.69
C TYR A 34 13.60 13.35 -9.61
N PRO A 35 13.80 14.22 -10.61
CA PRO A 35 14.65 15.40 -10.44
C PRO A 35 14.21 16.23 -9.23
N ASP A 36 15.16 16.85 -8.53
CA ASP A 36 14.85 17.74 -7.41
C ASP A 36 13.90 18.87 -7.86
N GLY A 37 12.76 19.02 -7.18
CA GLY A 37 11.73 20.02 -7.52
C GLY A 37 10.32 19.66 -7.04
N GLN A 38 9.33 20.43 -7.46
CA GLN A 38 7.94 20.27 -7.02
C GLN A 38 7.30 18.99 -7.56
N LEU A 39 6.70 18.18 -6.68
CA LEU A 39 5.96 16.97 -7.07
C LEU A 39 4.69 17.29 -7.88
N THR A 40 4.19 18.53 -7.83
CA THR A 40 2.98 18.99 -8.52
C THR A 40 3.27 20.24 -9.38
N SER A 41 2.31 20.67 -10.21
CA SER A 41 2.45 21.81 -11.13
C SER A 41 1.75 23.10 -10.66
N ALA A 42 1.52 23.29 -9.36
CA ALA A 42 0.53 24.26 -8.88
C ALA A 42 0.96 25.76 -8.86
N ASP A 43 2.01 26.14 -9.60
CA ASP A 43 2.34 27.55 -9.84
C ASP A 43 2.31 27.93 -11.33
N ALA A 44 1.18 28.49 -11.78
CA ALA A 44 1.05 29.09 -13.11
C ALA A 44 1.67 30.50 -13.23
N THR A 45 2.28 31.03 -12.15
CA THR A 45 2.69 32.44 -12.03
C THR A 45 4.16 32.68 -11.69
N SER A 46 4.92 31.73 -11.12
CA SER A 46 6.38 31.84 -11.05
C SER A 46 7.04 31.24 -12.29
N THR A 47 7.88 32.05 -12.91
CA THR A 47 8.71 31.69 -14.07
C THR A 47 9.97 30.94 -13.65
N GLY A 48 9.95 30.26 -12.50
CA GLY A 48 11.09 29.51 -11.95
C GLY A 48 10.73 28.05 -11.75
N THR A 49 11.24 27.18 -12.62
CA THR A 49 11.43 25.73 -12.39
C THR A 49 10.24 24.86 -11.94
N GLY A 50 9.01 25.37 -11.81
CA GLY A 50 7.82 24.64 -11.34
C GLY A 50 7.24 23.64 -12.34
N ALA A 51 8.08 22.79 -12.94
CA ALA A 51 7.61 21.60 -13.63
C ALA A 51 7.18 20.58 -12.57
N ASN A 52 6.02 19.97 -12.74
CA ASN A 52 5.64 18.78 -11.99
C ASN A 52 6.68 17.68 -12.29
N VAL A 53 7.62 17.48 -11.36
CA VAL A 53 8.72 16.53 -11.56
C VAL A 53 8.23 15.08 -11.53
N SER A 54 7.05 14.83 -10.98
CA SER A 54 6.38 13.53 -11.03
C SER A 54 5.68 13.24 -12.36
N GLY A 55 5.74 14.16 -13.33
CA GLY A 55 5.11 13.96 -14.64
C GLY A 55 3.58 13.92 -14.61
N GLY A 56 2.95 14.36 -13.51
CA GLY A 56 1.49 14.30 -13.32
C GLY A 56 1.01 13.13 -12.47
N LEU A 57 1.91 12.27 -11.97
CA LEU A 57 1.56 11.18 -11.06
C LEU A 57 0.98 11.69 -9.74
N TRP A 58 1.54 12.78 -9.21
CA TRP A 58 1.01 13.47 -8.04
C TRP A 58 0.25 14.73 -8.45
N ALA A 59 -0.91 14.92 -7.81
CA ALA A 59 -1.78 16.07 -7.99
C ALA A 59 -1.94 16.83 -6.67
N SER A 60 -1.99 18.16 -6.75
CA SER A 60 -2.33 19.02 -5.62
C SER A 60 -3.85 19.01 -5.41
N HIS A 61 -4.31 18.87 -4.17
CA HIS A 61 -5.75 18.95 -3.84
C HIS A 61 -6.09 19.97 -2.76
N SER A 62 -5.10 20.51 -2.05
CA SER A 62 -5.29 21.58 -1.07
C SER A 62 -3.94 22.27 -0.79
N GLY A 63 -3.99 23.50 -0.29
CA GLY A 63 -2.80 24.31 0.01
C GLY A 63 -2.11 24.90 -1.22
N THR A 64 -1.39 26.01 -1.01
CA THR A 64 -0.69 26.73 -2.10
C THR A 64 0.61 27.40 -1.66
N GLN A 65 1.10 27.08 -0.46
CA GLN A 65 2.33 27.62 0.12
C GLN A 65 3.25 26.48 0.51
N GLU A 66 4.54 26.61 0.17
CA GLU A 66 5.59 25.62 0.41
C GLU A 66 5.21 24.24 -0.15
N PHE A 67 5.14 24.15 -1.48
CA PHE A 67 4.79 22.94 -2.23
C PHE A 67 5.69 21.77 -1.86
N MET A 68 5.15 20.55 -1.94
CA MET A 68 5.85 19.32 -1.65
C MET A 68 6.93 19.07 -2.70
N GLN A 69 8.15 18.78 -2.23
CA GLN A 69 9.32 18.61 -3.09
C GLN A 69 9.68 17.12 -3.20
N ALA A 70 10.16 16.71 -4.37
CA ALA A 70 11.12 15.63 -4.50
C ALA A 70 12.52 16.22 -4.25
N ALA A 71 13.32 15.59 -3.41
CA ALA A 71 14.72 15.95 -3.24
C ALA A 71 15.56 14.72 -2.87
N GLY A 72 16.62 14.46 -3.65
CA GLY A 72 17.54 13.36 -3.37
C GLY A 72 16.89 11.98 -3.42
N GLY A 73 15.88 11.79 -4.27
CA GLY A 73 15.14 10.53 -4.39
C GLY A 73 14.12 10.30 -3.28
N LYS A 74 13.55 11.37 -2.73
CA LYS A 74 12.58 11.31 -1.62
C LYS A 74 11.49 12.36 -1.76
N ALA A 75 10.28 12.06 -1.32
CA ALA A 75 9.29 13.10 -1.03
C ALA A 75 9.60 13.79 0.30
N ILE A 76 9.57 15.12 0.29
CA ILE A 76 9.85 15.96 1.45
C ILE A 76 8.53 16.51 2.00
N VAL A 77 8.01 15.86 3.04
CA VAL A 77 6.78 16.27 3.71
C VAL A 77 7.11 17.18 4.88
N GLN A 78 7.02 18.49 4.64
CA GLN A 78 7.36 19.51 5.63
C GLN A 78 6.12 19.89 6.43
N MET A 79 6.17 19.75 7.75
CA MET A 79 5.02 20.12 8.58
C MET A 79 4.70 21.61 8.55
N PHE A 80 5.60 22.47 8.06
CA PHE A 80 5.37 23.92 7.93
C PHE A 80 4.81 24.39 6.59
N GLY A 81 4.72 23.52 5.59
CA GLY A 81 4.02 23.87 4.36
C GLY A 81 2.52 23.63 4.46
N THR A 82 1.80 23.98 3.40
CA THR A 82 0.33 23.87 3.37
C THR A 82 -0.17 22.88 2.34
N GLU A 83 0.68 22.41 1.41
CA GLU A 83 0.22 21.57 0.31
C GLU A 83 -0.17 20.17 0.79
N ASP A 84 -1.33 19.73 0.32
CA ASP A 84 -1.77 18.35 0.35
C ASP A 84 -1.78 17.82 -1.08
N ILE A 85 -1.13 16.67 -1.30
CA ILE A 85 -1.04 16.03 -2.60
C ILE A 85 -1.62 14.62 -2.56
N ASN A 86 -2.09 14.11 -3.69
CA ASN A 86 -2.63 12.77 -3.80
C ASN A 86 -2.22 12.10 -5.11
N ARG A 87 -2.25 10.77 -5.09
CA ARG A 87 -2.07 9.91 -6.26
C ARG A 87 -3.21 8.89 -6.27
N ALA A 88 -3.91 8.81 -7.41
CA ALA A 88 -4.99 7.86 -7.60
C ALA A 88 -4.43 6.48 -8.00
N THR A 89 -5.16 5.42 -7.68
CA THR A 89 -4.85 4.06 -8.14
C THR A 89 -4.88 3.99 -9.67
N SER A 90 -4.02 3.14 -10.23
CA SER A 90 -4.07 2.81 -11.64
C SER A 90 -5.35 2.02 -11.96
N GLY A 91 -5.94 2.22 -13.14
CA GLY A 91 -7.12 1.47 -13.58
C GLY A 91 -8.42 1.75 -12.81
N GLY A 92 -8.44 2.74 -11.91
CA GLY A 92 -9.64 3.11 -11.16
C GLY A 92 -10.05 2.09 -10.10
N GLN A 93 -9.08 1.40 -9.48
CA GLN A 93 -9.36 0.52 -8.34
C GLN A 93 -9.96 1.33 -7.20
N VAL A 94 -11.02 0.79 -6.61
CA VAL A 94 -11.71 1.33 -5.44
C VAL A 94 -11.80 0.21 -4.43
N LEU A 95 -11.56 0.51 -3.15
CA LEU A 95 -11.75 -0.43 -2.06
C LEU A 95 -13.22 -0.87 -2.05
N ALA A 96 -13.46 -2.15 -1.79
CA ALA A 96 -14.82 -2.64 -1.61
C ALA A 96 -15.14 -2.77 -0.12
N ASP A 97 -16.43 -2.83 0.20
CA ASP A 97 -16.93 -2.99 1.56
C ASP A 97 -16.34 -4.27 2.19
N GLY A 98 -15.92 -4.15 3.44
CA GLY A 98 -15.26 -5.23 4.19
C GLY A 98 -13.86 -5.64 3.70
N ASP A 99 -13.39 -5.16 2.54
CA ASP A 99 -12.04 -5.44 2.06
C ASP A 99 -10.98 -4.62 2.82
N THR A 100 -9.72 -4.99 2.65
CA THR A 100 -8.59 -4.33 3.30
C THR A 100 -7.55 -3.91 2.28
N TRP A 101 -7.15 -2.64 2.34
CA TRP A 101 -5.99 -2.12 1.64
C TRP A 101 -4.87 -1.78 2.62
N TYR A 102 -3.65 -1.73 2.09
CA TYR A 102 -2.44 -1.43 2.81
C TYR A 102 -1.66 -0.36 2.06
N TYR A 103 -1.11 0.62 2.78
CA TYR A 103 0.05 1.33 2.30
C TYR A 103 1.28 0.97 3.11
N ALA A 104 2.41 0.86 2.44
CA ALA A 104 3.70 0.70 3.07
C ALA A 104 4.58 1.88 2.68
N LEU A 105 5.41 2.35 3.60
CA LEU A 105 6.37 3.40 3.33
C LEU A 105 7.69 3.14 4.03
N LYS A 106 8.76 3.56 3.35
CA LYS A 106 10.09 3.66 3.91
C LYS A 106 10.40 5.14 4.12
N PHE A 107 10.70 5.54 5.34
CA PHE A 107 10.73 6.95 5.71
C PHE A 107 11.72 7.26 6.82
N THR A 108 12.12 8.51 6.90
CA THR A 108 12.95 9.09 7.96
C THR A 108 12.28 10.33 8.51
N VAL A 109 12.22 10.48 9.84
CA VAL A 109 11.75 11.72 10.47
C VAL A 109 12.96 12.54 10.89
N LYS A 110 13.03 13.77 10.40
CA LYS A 110 14.07 14.75 10.69
C LYS A 110 13.62 15.63 11.85
N ASP A 111 14.48 15.79 12.84
CA ASP A 111 14.28 16.84 13.82
C ASP A 111 14.62 18.19 13.20
N MET A 112 13.65 19.10 13.23
CA MET A 112 13.80 20.46 12.70
C MET A 112 14.04 21.49 13.80
N ARG A 113 14.07 21.05 15.05
CA ARG A 113 14.43 21.90 16.19
C ARG A 113 15.94 22.17 16.19
N PRO A 114 16.39 23.27 16.81
CA PRO A 114 17.82 23.48 17.06
C PRO A 114 18.43 22.30 17.83
N GLU A 115 19.70 21.98 17.56
CA GLU A 115 20.40 20.89 18.24
C GLU A 115 20.30 21.01 19.77
N GLY A 116 19.79 19.96 20.42
CA GLY A 116 19.59 19.89 21.87
C GLY A 116 18.31 20.55 22.39
N ASP A 117 17.45 21.12 21.53
CA ASP A 117 16.16 21.67 21.94
C ASP A 117 15.09 20.57 22.10
N ILE A 118 15.06 19.96 23.28
CA ILE A 118 14.00 19.02 23.69
C ILE A 118 12.79 19.72 24.32
N ALA A 119 12.86 21.04 24.55
CA ALA A 119 11.81 21.78 25.25
C ALA A 119 10.69 22.25 24.31
N THR A 120 11.04 22.53 23.05
CA THR A 120 10.04 22.83 22.02
C THR A 120 9.16 21.62 21.76
N ALA A 121 7.86 21.79 22.02
CA ALA A 121 6.88 20.73 21.85
C ALA A 121 6.68 20.38 20.37
N ILE A 122 6.70 19.08 20.09
CA ILE A 122 6.30 18.53 18.80
C ILE A 122 4.77 18.33 18.82
N GLY A 123 4.09 18.98 17.88
CA GLY A 123 2.68 18.76 17.62
C GLY A 123 2.45 17.41 16.93
N SER A 124 1.29 16.82 17.19
CA SER A 124 0.87 15.60 16.47
C SER A 124 0.28 16.00 15.12
N ASN A 125 0.93 15.55 14.04
CA ASN A 125 0.57 15.89 12.67
C ASN A 125 0.56 14.63 11.81
N TYR A 126 -0.54 14.42 11.06
CA TYR A 126 -0.58 13.38 10.05
C TYR A 126 0.04 13.86 8.76
N PHE A 127 0.74 12.93 8.10
CA PHE A 127 1.53 13.20 6.91
C PHE A 127 1.19 12.27 5.75
N ILE A 128 0.46 11.18 6.00
CA ILE A 128 -0.04 10.24 4.98
C ILE A 128 -1.41 9.67 5.39
N HIS A 129 -2.29 9.44 4.41
CA HIS A 129 -3.63 8.87 4.62
C HIS A 129 -4.25 8.34 3.31
N PHE A 130 -5.22 7.44 3.45
CA PHE A 130 -6.12 7.04 2.37
C PHE A 130 -7.21 8.10 2.16
N LYS A 131 -7.69 8.26 0.92
CA LYS A 131 -8.84 9.11 0.59
C LYS A 131 -9.65 8.57 -0.60
N ASP A 132 -10.88 9.06 -0.69
CA ASP A 132 -11.76 8.91 -1.86
C ASP A 132 -11.46 10.00 -2.91
N THR A 133 -12.38 10.32 -3.83
CA THR A 133 -12.21 11.41 -4.81
C THR A 133 -12.58 12.80 -4.28
N GLY A 134 -13.16 12.88 -3.09
CA GLY A 134 -13.63 14.09 -2.44
C GLY A 134 -12.52 14.91 -1.79
N THR A 135 -12.96 15.98 -1.12
CA THR A 135 -12.13 16.95 -0.37
C THR A 135 -12.18 16.73 1.14
N PHE A 136 -12.94 15.73 1.58
CA PHE A 136 -13.09 15.28 2.96
C PHE A 136 -12.96 13.74 2.95
N ASN A 137 -13.08 13.07 4.10
CA ASN A 137 -12.93 11.62 4.25
C ASN A 137 -11.46 11.12 4.17
N PHE A 138 -10.73 11.35 5.27
CA PHE A 138 -9.35 10.91 5.42
C PHE A 138 -9.29 9.73 6.39
N LEU A 139 -8.78 8.61 5.89
CA LEU A 139 -8.83 7.31 6.55
C LEU A 139 -7.40 6.76 6.74
N GLY A 140 -7.22 5.87 7.73
CA GLY A 140 -5.93 5.25 8.04
C GLY A 140 -4.77 6.25 8.13
N ARG A 141 -4.95 7.33 8.88
CA ARG A 141 -4.00 8.44 8.98
C ARG A 141 -2.83 8.07 9.90
N LEU A 142 -1.62 8.23 9.39
CA LEU A 142 -0.39 8.07 10.17
C LEU A 142 0.18 9.43 10.59
N TYR A 143 0.48 9.54 11.87
CA TYR A 143 0.96 10.76 12.51
C TYR A 143 2.40 10.62 12.98
N VAL A 144 3.15 11.73 12.92
CA VAL A 144 4.29 11.97 13.80
C VAL A 144 3.79 12.77 15.00
N ALA A 145 4.19 12.36 16.20
CA ALA A 145 3.81 13.00 17.45
C ALA A 145 4.98 13.09 18.43
N ALA A 146 4.83 13.93 19.46
CA ALA A 146 5.77 13.99 20.59
C ALA A 146 6.02 12.61 21.21
N PRO A 147 7.23 12.34 21.72
CA PRO A 147 7.52 11.08 22.39
C PRO A 147 6.66 10.92 23.64
N THR A 148 6.52 9.68 24.10
CA THR A 148 5.84 9.36 25.35
C THR A 148 6.64 9.89 26.53
N ASP A 149 7.96 9.74 26.49
CA ASP A 149 8.88 10.40 27.41
C ASP A 149 9.34 11.75 26.84
N LEU A 150 8.70 12.82 27.30
CA LEU A 150 8.96 14.20 26.86
C LEU A 150 10.38 14.72 27.21
N LEU A 151 11.17 13.95 27.95
CA LEU A 151 12.57 14.28 28.25
C LEU A 151 13.57 13.64 27.27
N GLN A 152 13.08 12.86 26.31
CA GLN A 152 13.93 12.22 25.30
C GLN A 152 13.86 12.97 23.98
N ASP A 153 15.00 12.99 23.29
CA ASP A 153 15.11 13.51 21.94
C ASP A 153 14.63 12.48 20.91
N LYS A 154 13.32 12.29 20.88
CA LYS A 154 12.62 11.23 20.14
C LYS A 154 11.29 11.73 19.63
N PHE A 155 10.64 10.90 18.81
CA PHE A 155 9.24 11.05 18.43
C PHE A 155 8.50 9.73 18.63
N THR A 156 7.20 9.73 18.37
CA THR A 156 6.44 8.48 18.22
C THR A 156 5.46 8.61 17.07
N LEU A 157 4.82 7.49 16.73
CA LEU A 157 3.76 7.45 15.73
C LEU A 157 2.41 7.31 16.41
N GLU A 158 1.38 7.90 15.81
CA GLU A 158 -0.02 7.65 16.16
C GLU A 158 -0.78 7.24 14.91
N LEU A 159 -1.78 6.39 15.09
CA LEU A 159 -2.70 5.94 14.04
C LEU A 159 -4.11 6.43 14.36
N SER A 160 -4.85 6.86 13.34
CA SER A 160 -6.27 7.11 13.43
C SER A 160 -6.98 6.58 12.19
N SER A 161 -7.96 5.71 12.38
CA SER A 161 -8.70 5.08 11.28
C SER A 161 -9.57 6.07 10.54
N TYR A 162 -10.04 7.13 11.22
CA TYR A 162 -10.95 8.11 10.64
C TYR A 162 -10.90 9.47 11.32
N SER A 163 -11.39 10.50 10.64
CA SER A 163 -11.73 11.79 11.26
C SER A 163 -13.23 12.03 11.28
N VAL A 164 -13.71 12.65 12.36
CA VAL A 164 -14.99 13.39 12.36
C VAL A 164 -14.69 14.87 12.58
N ASN A 165 -15.15 15.73 11.66
CA ASN A 165 -15.19 17.19 11.81
C ASN A 165 -13.84 17.89 12.08
N GLY A 166 -12.71 17.38 11.59
CA GLY A 166 -11.40 18.05 11.70
C GLY A 166 -10.80 18.14 13.11
N THR A 167 -11.54 17.78 14.17
CA THR A 167 -11.00 17.50 15.49
C THR A 167 -10.46 16.08 15.51
N GLY A 168 -9.19 15.92 15.89
CA GLY A 168 -8.45 14.66 15.85
C GLY A 168 -9.31 13.49 16.32
N GLY A 169 -9.46 12.49 15.44
CA GLY A 169 -10.19 11.27 15.76
C GLY A 169 -9.55 10.55 16.95
N GLN A 170 -10.16 9.47 17.38
CA GLN A 170 -9.48 8.54 18.27
C GLN A 170 -8.12 8.20 17.65
N ARG A 171 -7.08 8.27 18.49
CA ARG A 171 -5.70 8.00 18.08
C ARG A 171 -5.13 6.94 19.00
N VAL A 172 -4.52 5.93 18.40
CA VAL A 172 -3.76 4.91 19.12
C VAL A 172 -2.28 5.18 18.91
N ARG A 173 -1.52 5.14 20.00
CA ARG A 173 -0.09 5.48 20.02
C ARG A 173 0.75 4.23 19.83
N TRP A 174 1.80 4.32 19.02
CA TRP A 174 2.82 3.28 18.97
C TRP A 174 3.56 3.22 20.32
N GLY A 175 3.72 2.01 20.86
CA GLY A 175 4.14 1.82 22.24
C GLY A 175 5.62 2.10 22.53
N THR A 176 6.43 2.42 21.53
CA THR A 176 7.88 2.67 21.68
C THR A 176 8.28 3.92 20.92
N ASP A 177 8.90 4.86 21.62
CA ASP A 177 9.42 6.08 21.00
C ASP A 177 10.59 5.76 20.05
N LEU A 178 10.59 6.42 18.90
CA LEU A 178 11.50 6.25 17.77
C LEU A 178 12.54 7.37 17.74
N SER A 179 13.70 7.08 17.15
CA SER A 179 14.81 8.01 17.03
C SER A 179 14.70 8.82 15.75
N PHE A 180 14.94 10.13 15.83
CA PHE A 180 15.11 10.96 14.64
C PHE A 180 16.28 10.46 13.79
N ASP A 181 16.28 10.86 12.52
CA ASP A 181 17.35 10.57 11.56
C ASP A 181 17.63 9.08 11.36
N THR A 182 16.65 8.25 11.74
CA THR A 182 16.67 6.81 11.59
C THR A 182 15.61 6.42 10.58
N GLU A 183 15.99 5.53 9.67
CA GLU A 183 15.11 5.00 8.65
C GLU A 183 14.21 3.91 9.25
N TYR A 184 12.91 4.02 8.97
CA TYR A 184 11.89 3.05 9.39
C TYR A 184 11.06 2.60 8.19
N THR A 185 10.52 1.40 8.28
CA THR A 185 9.42 0.94 7.42
C THR A 185 8.14 0.93 8.24
N ALA A 186 7.08 1.55 7.73
CA ALA A 186 5.74 1.41 8.30
C ALA A 186 4.82 0.76 7.28
N VAL A 187 3.90 -0.07 7.77
CA VAL A 187 2.75 -0.55 7.00
C VAL A 187 1.51 -0.12 7.76
N VAL A 188 0.51 0.41 7.06
CA VAL A 188 -0.79 0.76 7.62
C VAL A 188 -1.87 0.11 6.77
N SER A 189 -2.81 -0.57 7.43
CA SER A 189 -4.01 -1.08 6.78
C SER A 189 -5.19 -0.14 6.98
N PHE A 190 -6.15 -0.20 6.07
CA PHE A 190 -7.52 0.23 6.31
C PHE A 190 -8.46 -0.86 5.80
N THR A 191 -9.28 -1.37 6.72
CA THR A 191 -10.37 -2.29 6.45
C THR A 191 -11.66 -1.48 6.43
N ALA A 192 -12.33 -1.49 5.28
CA ALA A 192 -13.61 -0.84 5.09
C ALA A 192 -14.64 -1.43 6.07
N PRO A 193 -15.57 -0.63 6.63
CA PRO A 193 -16.80 -1.18 7.18
C PRO A 193 -17.50 -2.07 6.15
N ASP A 194 -18.31 -3.02 6.65
CA ASP A 194 -19.12 -3.90 5.81
C ASP A 194 -20.59 -3.59 6.12
N ASP A 195 -21.22 -2.78 5.26
CA ASP A 195 -22.63 -2.40 5.34
C ASP A 195 -23.54 -3.32 4.50
N ASP A 196 -22.94 -4.18 3.68
CA ASP A 196 -23.62 -5.17 2.88
C ASP A 196 -24.12 -6.32 3.79
N ALA A 197 -25.40 -6.67 3.64
CA ALA A 197 -26.09 -7.76 4.36
C ALA A 197 -26.48 -7.52 5.84
N GLY A 198 -26.59 -6.28 6.31
CA GLY A 198 -27.22 -5.99 7.61
C GLY A 198 -26.39 -6.40 8.83
N THR A 199 -25.09 -6.56 8.63
CA THR A 199 -24.06 -6.50 9.67
C THR A 199 -23.62 -5.05 9.86
N THR A 200 -23.24 -4.68 11.08
CA THR A 200 -22.68 -3.35 11.40
C THR A 200 -21.22 -3.55 11.81
N THR A 201 -20.40 -4.05 10.89
CA THR A 201 -18.99 -4.30 11.21
C THR A 201 -18.23 -2.99 11.13
N ASP A 202 -17.66 -2.58 12.26
CA ASP A 202 -16.82 -1.38 12.34
C ASP A 202 -15.59 -1.52 11.42
N GLY A 203 -15.30 -0.47 10.65
CA GLY A 203 -14.03 -0.36 9.92
C GLY A 203 -12.87 -0.17 10.90
N TYR A 204 -11.65 -0.43 10.47
CA TYR A 204 -10.48 -0.24 11.33
C TYR A 204 -9.20 -0.07 10.53
N SER A 205 -8.17 0.45 11.19
CA SER A 205 -6.82 0.53 10.66
C SER A 205 -5.86 -0.08 11.64
N SER A 206 -4.81 -0.71 11.12
CA SER A 206 -3.69 -1.18 11.92
C SER A 206 -2.38 -0.58 11.45
N LEU A 207 -1.44 -0.36 12.37
CA LEU A 207 -0.10 0.15 12.09
C LEU A 207 0.93 -0.89 12.56
N TRP A 208 1.89 -1.17 11.69
CA TRP A 208 3.10 -1.93 11.97
C TRP A 208 4.33 -1.05 11.74
N VAL A 209 5.34 -1.17 12.60
CA VAL A 209 6.64 -0.50 12.45
C VAL A 209 7.75 -1.54 12.38
N ASN A 210 8.56 -1.45 11.33
CA ASN A 210 9.55 -2.44 10.90
C ASN A 210 9.02 -3.89 10.91
N PRO A 211 7.85 -4.16 10.29
CA PRO A 211 7.34 -5.51 10.23
C PRO A 211 8.19 -6.41 9.32
N THR A 212 8.11 -7.71 9.57
CA THR A 212 8.61 -8.75 8.63
C THR A 212 7.47 -9.51 7.95
N THR A 213 6.33 -9.59 8.62
CA THR A 213 5.09 -10.23 8.16
C THR A 213 3.88 -9.52 8.80
N GLU A 214 2.67 -9.78 8.31
CA GLU A 214 1.43 -9.22 8.87
C GLU A 214 1.19 -9.63 10.34
N SER A 215 1.69 -10.80 10.76
CA SER A 215 1.63 -11.24 12.16
C SER A 215 2.65 -10.55 13.08
N SER A 216 3.44 -9.58 12.58
CA SER A 216 4.31 -8.77 13.43
C SER A 216 3.48 -7.92 14.39
N THR A 217 4.08 -7.43 15.48
CA THR A 217 3.42 -6.53 16.41
C THR A 217 2.77 -5.35 15.69
N SER A 218 1.50 -5.08 16.02
CA SER A 218 0.74 -3.95 15.51
C SER A 218 -0.07 -3.26 16.61
N ILE A 219 -0.54 -2.06 16.30
CA ILE A 219 -1.61 -1.38 17.03
C ILE A 219 -2.81 -1.21 16.09
N THR A 220 -4.02 -1.18 16.63
CA THR A 220 -5.26 -1.06 15.85
C THR A 220 -6.14 0.03 16.43
N ASP A 221 -6.68 0.89 15.56
CA ASP A 221 -7.73 1.84 15.89
C ASP A 221 -9.02 1.43 15.20
N THR A 222 -10.15 1.52 15.89
CA THR A 222 -11.47 1.14 15.38
C THR A 222 -12.24 2.38 14.97
N MET A 223 -12.83 2.34 13.79
CA MET A 223 -13.81 3.31 13.30
C MET A 223 -15.22 2.75 13.49
N PRO A 224 -16.04 3.33 14.39
CA PRO A 224 -17.42 2.91 14.54
C PRO A 224 -18.19 3.01 13.21
N HIS A 225 -19.01 2.00 12.92
CA HIS A 225 -19.86 1.92 11.73
C HIS A 225 -20.77 3.16 11.61
N PRO A 226 -20.85 3.79 10.43
CA PRO A 226 -21.53 5.08 10.23
C PRO A 226 -23.07 5.02 10.26
N ASP A 227 -23.70 3.94 10.71
CA ASP A 227 -25.18 3.88 10.91
C ASP A 227 -25.71 4.88 11.99
N LEU A 228 -24.85 5.74 12.53
CA LEU A 228 -25.19 6.91 13.34
C LEU A 228 -24.79 8.26 12.72
N PHE A 229 -24.20 8.31 11.51
CA PHE A 229 -23.81 9.53 10.81
C PHE A 229 -23.99 9.40 9.30
N ILE A 230 -24.96 10.14 8.76
CA ILE A 230 -25.17 10.39 7.33
C ILE A 230 -23.90 11.03 6.74
N GLN A 231 -22.96 10.23 6.24
CA GLN A 231 -21.92 10.65 5.31
C GLN A 231 -21.91 9.64 4.15
N PRO A 232 -21.79 10.10 2.90
CA PRO A 232 -21.72 9.20 1.76
C PRO A 232 -20.52 8.25 1.96
N ASP A 233 -20.84 6.97 1.85
CA ASP A 233 -19.99 5.83 1.53
C ASP A 233 -18.48 6.00 1.79
N ARG A 234 -17.99 5.42 2.88
CA ARG A 234 -16.56 5.50 3.26
C ARG A 234 -15.73 4.44 2.57
N ASP A 235 -16.35 3.68 1.68
CA ASP A 235 -15.76 2.53 1.01
C ASP A 235 -15.16 2.94 -0.34
N ASP A 236 -15.39 4.19 -0.79
CA ASP A 236 -14.82 4.77 -2.02
C ASP A 236 -13.31 5.10 -1.97
N VAL A 237 -12.54 4.48 -1.07
CA VAL A 237 -11.07 4.68 -1.01
C VAL A 237 -10.46 4.27 -2.34
N SER A 238 -9.79 5.22 -2.98
CA SER A 238 -9.25 5.04 -4.33
C SER A 238 -7.92 5.75 -4.54
N GLN A 239 -7.38 6.37 -3.49
CA GLN A 239 -6.19 7.22 -3.58
C GLN A 239 -5.40 7.20 -2.27
N ILE A 240 -4.11 7.49 -2.39
CA ILE A 240 -3.22 7.79 -1.27
C ILE A 240 -2.84 9.28 -1.31
N ALA A 241 -2.71 9.89 -0.15
CA ALA A 241 -2.39 11.31 -0.03
C ALA A 241 -1.29 11.58 0.99
N LEU A 242 -0.44 12.55 0.66
CA LEU A 242 0.57 13.13 1.55
C LEU A 242 0.14 14.52 1.96
N ARG A 243 0.43 14.90 3.21
CA ARG A 243 -0.04 16.16 3.80
C ARG A 243 1.06 16.96 4.49
N GLN A 244 1.06 18.27 4.24
CA GLN A 244 1.78 19.25 5.04
C GLN A 244 0.84 19.95 6.04
N ALA A 245 1.34 20.26 7.24
CA ALA A 245 0.47 20.57 8.37
C ALA A 245 0.27 22.05 8.70
N ASN A 246 0.89 22.96 7.94
CA ASN A 246 0.97 24.40 8.22
C ASN A 246 1.33 24.72 9.68
N ALA A 247 2.21 23.91 10.24
CA ALA A 247 2.72 24.00 11.58
C ALA A 247 4.03 24.83 11.61
N GLY A 248 4.56 25.18 12.77
CA GLY A 248 5.82 25.95 12.83
C GLY A 248 6.99 25.22 12.15
N ASN A 249 7.99 25.95 11.68
CA ASN A 249 9.19 25.38 11.03
C ASN A 249 10.08 24.52 11.94
N THR A 250 9.81 24.51 13.24
CA THR A 250 10.45 23.62 14.23
C THR A 250 9.75 22.27 14.36
N GLN A 251 8.64 22.07 13.65
CA GLN A 251 7.97 20.76 13.62
C GLN A 251 8.74 19.79 12.72
N PRO A 252 8.70 18.48 13.02
CA PRO A 252 9.46 17.50 12.27
C PRO A 252 9.17 17.53 10.77
N GLN A 253 10.17 17.16 9.97
CA GLN A 253 9.99 16.89 8.54
C GLN A 253 10.00 15.37 8.34
N VAL A 254 9.13 14.86 7.47
CA VAL A 254 9.16 13.44 7.07
C VAL A 254 9.71 13.34 5.67
N GLU A 255 10.80 12.60 5.51
CA GLU A 255 11.35 12.21 4.22
C GLU A 255 10.82 10.81 3.88
N ILE A 256 10.17 10.63 2.74
CA ILE A 256 9.66 9.34 2.29
C ILE A 256 10.52 8.87 1.11
N ASP A 257 11.26 7.79 1.32
CA ASP A 257 12.15 7.17 0.34
C ASP A 257 11.38 6.23 -0.60
N LYS A 258 10.36 5.52 -0.09
CA LYS A 258 9.49 4.65 -0.89
C LYS A 258 8.08 4.64 -0.37
N LEU A 259 7.11 4.49 -1.27
CA LEU A 259 5.70 4.30 -0.99
C LEU A 259 5.14 3.20 -1.86
N ALA A 260 4.29 2.34 -1.28
CA ALA A 260 3.48 1.37 -2.00
C ALA A 260 2.05 1.36 -1.46
N LEU A 261 1.07 1.09 -2.32
CA LEU A 261 -0.36 0.90 -1.98
C LEU A 261 -0.85 -0.37 -2.67
N GLY A 262 -1.59 -1.23 -1.97
CA GLY A 262 -2.12 -2.48 -2.53
C GLY A 262 -3.10 -3.18 -1.60
N ASP A 263 -3.59 -4.35 -2.00
CA ASP A 263 -4.49 -5.21 -1.20
C ASP A 263 -3.79 -6.35 -0.46
N SER A 264 -2.46 -6.41 -0.54
CA SER A 264 -1.65 -7.47 0.08
C SER A 264 -0.53 -6.89 0.90
N PHE A 265 -0.54 -7.22 2.20
CA PHE A 265 0.50 -6.83 3.15
C PHE A 265 1.90 -7.23 2.66
N ALA A 266 2.03 -8.47 2.17
CA ALA A 266 3.33 -9.01 1.77
C ALA A 266 3.91 -8.26 0.57
N ASP A 267 3.05 -7.91 -0.39
CA ASP A 267 3.49 -7.28 -1.63
C ASP A 267 3.86 -5.82 -1.38
N VAL A 268 3.03 -5.03 -0.68
CA VAL A 268 3.39 -3.64 -0.35
C VAL A 268 4.65 -3.56 0.52
N LEU A 269 4.85 -4.53 1.42
CA LEU A 269 6.07 -4.59 2.24
C LEU A 269 7.29 -4.91 1.37
N ALA A 270 7.17 -5.84 0.42
CA ALA A 270 8.25 -6.18 -0.50
C ALA A 270 8.67 -4.99 -1.37
N SER A 271 7.70 -4.20 -1.86
CA SER A 271 7.92 -2.98 -2.64
C SER A 271 8.83 -1.97 -1.93
N VAL A 272 8.61 -1.77 -0.62
CA VAL A 272 9.36 -0.77 0.15
C VAL A 272 10.63 -1.30 0.83
N ALA A 273 10.74 -2.62 1.04
CA ALA A 273 11.88 -3.24 1.76
C ALA A 273 13.22 -3.22 0.99
N GLY A 274 13.20 -2.96 -0.33
CA GLY A 274 14.43 -2.81 -1.12
C GLY A 274 14.99 -4.09 -1.74
N GLY A 275 14.12 -4.98 -2.21
CA GLY A 275 14.49 -6.12 -3.08
C GLY A 275 14.19 -5.92 -4.57
N GLY A 276 13.26 -5.04 -4.90
CA GLY A 276 13.01 -4.55 -6.26
C GLY A 276 12.57 -3.09 -6.15
N THR A 277 13.28 -2.17 -6.79
CA THR A 277 12.57 -1.07 -7.43
C THR A 277 11.86 -1.74 -8.59
N PHE A 278 10.55 -1.94 -8.52
CA PHE A 278 9.84 -2.32 -9.73
C PHE A 278 10.05 -1.16 -10.68
N SER A 279 10.79 -1.45 -11.73
CA SER A 279 11.00 -0.48 -12.77
C SER A 279 9.63 -0.16 -13.37
N PRO A 280 9.35 1.04 -13.88
CA PRO A 280 8.10 1.31 -14.60
C PRO A 280 7.79 0.31 -15.73
N ALA A 281 8.80 -0.45 -16.19
CA ALA A 281 8.69 -1.53 -17.14
C ALA A 281 8.61 -2.96 -16.57
N ASP A 282 8.55 -3.13 -15.25
CA ASP A 282 8.38 -4.40 -14.54
C ASP A 282 6.88 -4.61 -14.28
N PHE A 283 6.18 -5.04 -15.33
CA PHE A 283 4.73 -5.12 -15.36
C PHE A 283 4.18 -6.35 -14.62
N ASP A 284 4.98 -7.39 -14.42
CA ASP A 284 4.59 -8.54 -13.60
C ASP A 284 4.98 -8.40 -12.11
N HIS A 285 5.63 -7.29 -11.77
CA HIS A 285 6.07 -6.92 -10.42
C HIS A 285 6.85 -8.07 -9.75
N ASN A 286 7.82 -8.63 -10.47
CA ASN A 286 8.70 -9.66 -9.93
C ASN A 286 10.10 -9.15 -9.53
N GLY A 287 10.38 -7.87 -9.80
CA GLY A 287 11.64 -7.19 -9.47
C GLY A 287 12.66 -7.23 -10.60
N PHE A 288 12.31 -7.78 -11.76
CA PHE A 288 13.13 -7.93 -12.94
C PHE A 288 12.37 -7.47 -14.17
N VAL A 289 12.89 -6.47 -14.89
CA VAL A 289 12.40 -6.16 -16.24
C VAL A 289 12.93 -7.20 -17.22
N ASP A 290 12.10 -8.17 -17.60
CA ASP A 290 12.48 -9.31 -18.40
C ASP A 290 11.48 -9.67 -19.53
N ALA A 291 11.56 -10.90 -20.03
CA ALA A 291 10.74 -11.37 -21.15
C ALA A 291 9.26 -11.54 -20.78
N ASN A 292 8.94 -11.73 -19.50
CA ASN A 292 7.57 -11.81 -18.99
C ASN A 292 6.90 -10.44 -19.06
N ASP A 293 7.60 -9.37 -18.69
CA ASP A 293 7.12 -8.00 -18.86
C ASP A 293 6.90 -7.66 -20.33
N LEU A 294 7.81 -8.09 -21.20
CA LEU A 294 7.62 -7.92 -22.64
C LEU A 294 6.37 -8.64 -23.15
N ALA A 295 6.00 -9.78 -22.55
CA ALA A 295 4.76 -10.47 -22.89
C ALA A 295 3.53 -9.68 -22.43
N THR A 296 3.59 -9.06 -21.25
CA THR A 296 2.56 -8.14 -20.74
C THR A 296 2.39 -6.95 -21.68
N TRP A 297 3.48 -6.25 -22.02
CA TRP A 297 3.46 -5.12 -22.97
C TRP A 297 2.88 -5.51 -24.33
N LYS A 298 3.30 -6.65 -24.89
CA LYS A 298 2.78 -7.14 -26.19
C LYS A 298 1.29 -7.39 -26.19
N THR A 299 0.76 -7.87 -25.06
CA THR A 299 -0.68 -8.14 -24.91
C THR A 299 -1.47 -6.85 -24.74
N ALA A 300 -0.87 -5.85 -24.08
CA ALA A 300 -1.50 -4.55 -23.81
C ALA A 300 -1.42 -3.56 -24.99
N TYR A 301 -0.46 -3.73 -25.92
CA TYR A 301 -0.19 -2.78 -27.01
C TYR A 301 -1.45 -2.37 -27.79
N GLY A 302 -1.76 -1.06 -27.74
CA GLY A 302 -2.92 -0.47 -28.41
C GLY A 302 -4.29 -0.93 -27.89
N SER A 303 -4.35 -1.64 -26.76
CA SER A 303 -5.58 -2.26 -26.23
C SER A 303 -5.89 -1.83 -24.78
N THR A 304 -4.90 -1.86 -23.89
CA THR A 304 -5.06 -1.55 -22.45
C THR A 304 -3.84 -0.78 -21.93
N PRO A 305 -3.89 -0.15 -20.74
CA PRO A 305 -2.73 0.49 -20.12
C PRO A 305 -1.85 -0.49 -19.32
N ALA A 306 -2.03 -1.81 -19.46
CA ALA A 306 -1.32 -2.80 -18.64
C ALA A 306 0.20 -2.88 -18.91
N GLY A 307 0.68 -2.25 -19.98
CA GLY A 307 2.11 -2.06 -20.27
C GLY A 307 2.50 -0.59 -20.36
N ASP A 308 1.79 0.30 -19.67
CA ASP A 308 2.05 1.74 -19.62
C ASP A 308 3.18 2.05 -18.63
N ALA A 309 4.39 2.26 -19.16
CA ALA A 309 5.58 2.53 -18.37
C ALA A 309 5.86 4.04 -18.21
N ASN A 310 5.20 4.91 -18.98
CA ASN A 310 5.37 6.36 -18.90
C ASN A 310 4.22 7.09 -18.16
N GLY A 311 3.15 6.37 -17.82
CA GLY A 311 1.99 6.87 -17.09
C GLY A 311 1.00 7.67 -17.94
N ASP A 312 1.00 7.54 -19.27
CA ASP A 312 0.13 8.29 -20.19
C ASP A 312 -1.23 7.62 -20.48
N ASN A 313 -1.51 6.51 -19.79
CA ASN A 313 -2.67 5.62 -19.93
C ASN A 313 -2.78 4.91 -21.29
N VAL A 314 -1.71 4.84 -22.10
CA VAL A 314 -1.73 4.12 -23.38
C VAL A 314 -0.47 3.30 -23.62
N THR A 315 -0.59 1.96 -23.66
CA THR A 315 0.55 1.11 -24.00
C THR A 315 0.93 1.22 -25.48
N ASN A 316 2.08 1.85 -25.75
CA ASN A 316 2.58 2.16 -27.07
C ASN A 316 4.13 2.05 -27.16
N GLY A 317 4.71 2.61 -28.22
CA GLY A 317 6.15 2.56 -28.47
C GLY A 317 7.00 3.34 -27.46
N ALA A 318 6.43 4.35 -26.79
CA ALA A 318 7.09 5.08 -25.72
C ALA A 318 7.38 4.16 -24.52
N ASP A 319 6.42 3.33 -24.13
CA ASP A 319 6.58 2.37 -23.03
C ASP A 319 7.57 1.26 -23.39
N PHE A 320 7.53 0.82 -24.65
CA PHE A 320 8.50 -0.16 -25.13
C PHE A 320 9.93 0.35 -25.01
N LEU A 321 10.15 1.63 -25.29
CA LEU A 321 11.48 2.23 -25.16
C LEU A 321 11.94 2.25 -23.70
N ILE A 322 11.04 2.51 -22.75
CA ILE A 322 11.33 2.43 -21.32
C ILE A 322 11.67 1.00 -20.92
N TRP A 323 10.90 0.01 -21.37
CA TRP A 323 11.22 -1.41 -21.16
C TRP A 323 12.60 -1.80 -21.71
N GLN A 324 12.93 -1.37 -22.93
CA GLN A 324 14.25 -1.64 -23.51
C GLN A 324 15.39 -1.02 -22.71
N GLN A 325 15.19 0.18 -22.16
CA GLN A 325 16.19 0.88 -21.36
C GLN A 325 16.39 0.24 -19.98
N GLN A 326 15.33 -0.38 -19.45
CA GLN A 326 15.29 -0.92 -18.10
C GLN A 326 15.49 -2.43 -18.05
N PHE A 327 15.59 -3.12 -19.21
CA PHE A 327 15.78 -4.56 -19.30
C PHE A 327 16.97 -5.04 -18.46
N THR A 328 16.68 -5.92 -17.50
CA THR A 328 17.64 -6.41 -16.50
C THR A 328 18.23 -7.79 -16.84
N GLY A 329 17.68 -8.48 -17.85
CA GLY A 329 18.02 -9.87 -18.16
C GLY A 329 16.97 -10.83 -17.61
N ALA A 330 17.22 -12.14 -17.67
CA ALA A 330 16.26 -13.13 -17.17
C ALA A 330 16.25 -13.17 -15.63
N ALA A 331 15.06 -13.19 -15.02
CA ALA A 331 14.92 -13.40 -13.58
C ALA A 331 15.60 -14.72 -13.13
N PRO A 332 16.17 -14.77 -11.90
CA PRO A 332 16.70 -16.00 -11.32
C PRO A 332 15.60 -17.07 -11.23
N PRO A 333 15.91 -18.36 -11.48
CA PRO A 333 14.92 -19.41 -11.35
C PRO A 333 14.43 -19.50 -9.90
N VAL A 334 13.13 -19.31 -9.69
CA VAL A 334 12.50 -19.47 -8.38
C VAL A 334 12.58 -20.94 -8.00
N ALA A 335 13.29 -21.26 -6.91
CA ALA A 335 13.34 -22.62 -6.40
C ALA A 335 11.91 -23.01 -5.98
N SER A 336 11.38 -24.10 -6.52
CA SER A 336 10.09 -24.64 -6.10
C SER A 336 10.13 -24.89 -4.59
N VAL A 337 9.37 -24.10 -3.84
CA VAL A 337 9.17 -24.35 -2.41
C VAL A 337 8.47 -25.71 -2.30
N PRO A 338 9.05 -26.70 -1.59
CA PRO A 338 8.40 -27.99 -1.41
C PRO A 338 7.02 -27.78 -0.80
N GLU A 339 5.98 -28.34 -1.41
CA GLU A 339 4.62 -28.23 -0.90
C GLU A 339 4.59 -28.66 0.58
N PRO A 340 3.88 -27.91 1.45
CA PRO A 340 3.74 -28.29 2.85
C PRO A 340 3.25 -29.74 2.95
N ALA A 341 3.95 -30.57 3.74
CA ALA A 341 3.58 -31.97 3.96
C ALA A 341 2.20 -32.17 4.63
N THR A 342 1.43 -31.11 4.82
CA THR A 342 0.11 -31.04 5.46
C THR A 342 -0.90 -31.96 4.79
N ILE A 343 -0.90 -32.09 3.46
CA ILE A 343 -1.79 -33.03 2.75
C ILE A 343 -1.37 -34.48 3.04
N SER A 344 -0.07 -34.77 3.07
CA SER A 344 0.45 -36.11 3.37
C SER A 344 0.14 -36.52 4.82
N ILE A 345 0.24 -35.58 5.76
CA ILE A 345 -0.09 -35.81 7.18
C ILE A 345 -1.61 -35.93 7.36
N GLY A 346 -2.41 -35.12 6.66
CA GLY A 346 -3.87 -35.18 6.70
C GLY A 346 -4.41 -36.51 6.16
N LEU A 347 -3.87 -37.01 5.05
CA LEU A 347 -4.23 -38.32 4.49
C LEU A 347 -3.81 -39.48 5.41
N ALA A 348 -2.64 -39.40 6.04
CA ALA A 348 -2.18 -40.39 7.02
C ALA A 348 -3.07 -40.41 8.28
N ALA A 349 -3.49 -39.23 8.78
CA ALA A 349 -4.39 -39.11 9.91
C ALA A 349 -5.79 -39.66 9.59
N ALA A 350 -6.32 -39.35 8.41
CA ALA A 350 -7.61 -39.89 7.94
C ALA A 350 -7.58 -41.42 7.81
N ALA A 351 -6.49 -41.98 7.25
CA ALA A 351 -6.30 -43.42 7.15
C ALA A 351 -6.22 -44.09 8.54
N GLY A 352 -5.53 -43.45 9.50
CA GLY A 352 -5.45 -43.90 10.89
C GLY A 352 -6.83 -43.94 11.59
N LEU A 353 -7.66 -42.91 11.39
CA LEU A 353 -9.02 -42.83 11.95
C LEU A 353 -9.96 -43.88 11.34
N ILE A 354 -9.85 -44.14 10.04
CA ILE A 354 -10.61 -45.20 9.35
C ILE A 354 -10.20 -46.59 9.86
N ALA A 355 -8.91 -46.84 10.06
CA ALA A 355 -8.43 -48.10 10.61
C ALA A 355 -8.87 -48.32 12.07
N ALA A 356 -8.83 -47.27 12.90
CA ALA A 356 -9.27 -47.32 14.29
C ALA A 356 -10.78 -47.54 14.44
N SER A 357 -11.59 -46.90 13.60
CA SER A 357 -13.06 -47.07 13.61
C SER A 357 -13.49 -48.47 13.16
N ARG A 358 -12.76 -49.10 12.23
CA ARG A 358 -13.01 -50.49 11.81
C ARG A 358 -12.67 -51.51 12.90
N ARG A 359 -11.64 -51.28 13.71
CA ARG A 359 -11.29 -52.18 14.84
C ARG A 359 -12.33 -52.14 15.97
N ARG A 360 -12.89 -50.96 16.28
CA ARG A 360 -13.90 -50.82 17.34
C ARG A 360 -15.25 -51.47 17.01
N ARG A 361 -15.56 -51.72 15.73
CA ARG A 361 -16.79 -52.43 15.33
C ARG A 361 -16.65 -53.96 15.33
N ALA A 362 -15.45 -54.48 15.53
CA ALA A 362 -15.16 -55.92 15.49
C ALA A 362 -14.91 -56.53 16.89
N SER A 363 -15.13 -55.77 17.97
CA SER A 363 -15.16 -56.22 19.36
C SER A 363 -16.56 -56.06 19.93
#